data_AF-A0A2N6VIA5-F1
#
_entry.id   AF-A0A2N6VIA5-F1
#
_cell.length_a   1.000
_cell.length_b   1.000
_cell.length_c   1.000
_cell.angle_alpha   90.00
_cell.angle_beta   90.00
_cell.angle_gamma   90.00
#
_symmetry.space_group_name_H-M   'P 1'
#
loop_
_entity.id
_entity.type
_entity.pdbx_description
1 polymer ?
#
loop_
_entity_poly.entity_id
_entity_poly.type
_entity_poly.pdbx_seq_one_letter_code
_entity_poly.pdbx_strand_id
1 'polypeptide(L)'
;GAGAMSGLTVKTLKDHGLKRIRVINRTLDKAQRLAQSVDGEAVELTQENLVREIAQADVIVSVTGARGIVLDEDTVIASLQQDLDQKLNKFFIDLALPYDIAVEVGELPHIR
;
A
#
# COMPACT_ATOMS: atom_id res chain seq x y z
N GLY A 1 -0.83 6.34 1.40
CA GLY A 1 -1.27 7.65 1.93
C GLY A 1 -0.24 8.22 2.90
N ALA A 2 -0.35 9.49 3.27
CA ALA A 2 0.60 10.15 4.20
C ALA A 2 -0.06 11.13 5.18
N GLY A 3 -1.24 10.78 5.70
CA GLY A 3 -1.97 11.57 6.70
C GLY A 3 -1.67 11.17 8.14
N ALA A 4 -2.40 11.72 9.10
CA ALA A 4 -2.24 11.41 10.53
C ALA A 4 -2.44 9.91 10.84
N MET A 5 -3.50 9.31 10.27
CA MET A 5 -3.75 7.87 10.37
C MET A 5 -2.61 7.05 9.74
N SER A 6 -2.09 7.47 8.58
CA SER A 6 -0.92 6.83 7.97
C SER A 6 0.29 6.88 8.89
N GLY A 7 0.49 8.02 9.60
CA GLY A 7 1.49 8.20 10.65
C GLY A 7 1.42 7.17 11.76
N LEU A 8 0.23 7.02 12.35
CA LEU A 8 0.01 6.03 13.40
C LEU A 8 0.23 4.61 12.88
N THR A 9 -0.26 4.30 11.67
CA THR A 9 -0.11 2.97 11.08
C THR A 9 1.35 2.62 10.84
N VAL A 10 2.14 3.46 10.17
CA VAL A 10 3.55 3.12 9.91
C VAL A 10 4.38 3.05 11.18
N LYS A 11 4.08 3.89 12.18
CA LYS A 11 4.73 3.82 13.50
C LYS A 11 4.41 2.50 14.18
N THR A 12 3.13 2.13 14.23
CA THR A 12 2.69 0.85 14.82
C THR A 12 3.37 -0.32 14.14
N LEU A 13 3.38 -0.35 12.80
CA LEU A 13 4.03 -1.41 12.03
C LEU A 13 5.54 -1.49 12.28
N LYS A 14 6.24 -0.35 12.35
CA LYS A 14 7.66 -0.28 12.70
C LYS A 14 7.92 -0.82 14.10
N ASP A 15 7.11 -0.43 15.08
CA ASP A 15 7.21 -0.88 16.48
C ASP A 15 6.97 -2.40 16.61
N HIS A 16 6.20 -3.01 15.70
CA HIS A 16 6.00 -4.46 15.59
C HIS A 16 7.08 -5.18 14.77
N GLY A 17 8.15 -4.49 14.36
CA GLY A 17 9.32 -5.11 13.75
C GLY A 17 9.26 -5.27 12.24
N LEU A 18 8.38 -4.56 11.52
CA LEU A 18 8.41 -4.55 10.06
C LEU A 18 9.74 -3.96 9.56
N LYS A 19 10.42 -4.71 8.70
CA LYS A 19 11.79 -4.41 8.24
C LYS A 19 11.85 -3.42 7.09
N ARG A 20 10.83 -3.41 6.22
CA ARG A 20 10.78 -2.57 5.02
C ARG A 20 9.41 -1.90 4.94
N ILE A 21 9.41 -0.57 4.95
CA ILE A 21 8.19 0.24 4.86
C ILE A 21 8.30 1.13 3.62
N ARG A 22 7.31 1.03 2.74
CA ARG A 22 7.19 1.84 1.52
C ARG A 22 5.98 2.75 1.66
N VAL A 23 6.18 4.06 1.58
CA VAL A 23 5.10 5.05 1.69
C VAL A 23 4.79 5.58 0.31
N ILE A 24 3.65 5.17 -0.24
CA ILE A 24 3.17 5.62 -1.55
C ILE A 24 2.17 6.76 -1.36
N ASN A 25 2.38 7.89 -2.04
CA ASN A 25 1.49 9.04 -1.94
C ASN A 25 1.51 9.94 -3.19
N ARG A 26 0.37 10.58 -3.50
CA ARG A 26 0.24 11.54 -4.61
C ARG A 26 1.14 12.77 -4.48
N THR A 27 1.40 13.20 -3.24
CA THR A 27 2.37 14.26 -2.95
C THR A 27 3.63 13.60 -2.40
N LEU A 28 4.68 13.54 -3.22
CA LEU A 28 5.94 12.86 -2.87
C LEU A 28 6.57 13.42 -1.58
N ASP A 29 6.60 14.75 -1.41
CA ASP A 29 7.14 15.40 -0.21
C ASP A 29 6.43 14.98 1.09
N LYS A 30 5.15 14.62 1.02
CA LYS A 30 4.42 14.09 2.18
C LYS A 30 4.82 12.64 2.46
N ALA A 31 5.01 11.83 1.42
CA ALA A 31 5.52 10.47 1.58
C ALA A 31 6.95 10.47 2.16
N GLN A 32 7.83 11.34 1.66
CA GLN A 32 9.21 11.46 2.13
C GLN A 32 9.29 11.78 3.62
N ARG A 33 8.54 12.81 4.06
CA ARG A 33 8.47 13.16 5.49
C ARG A 33 7.98 12.02 6.37
N LEU A 34 6.96 11.30 5.92
CA LEU A 34 6.43 10.17 6.68
C LEU A 34 7.41 8.99 6.71
N ALA A 35 7.97 8.62 5.56
CA ALA A 35 8.92 7.52 5.43
C ALA A 35 10.18 7.76 6.28
N GLN A 36 10.72 8.98 6.29
CA GLN A 36 11.87 9.36 7.12
C GLN A 36 11.65 9.11 8.62
N SER A 37 10.41 9.23 9.11
CA SER A 37 10.11 9.01 10.54
C SER A 37 10.21 7.55 10.99
N VAL A 38 10.31 6.61 10.04
CA VAL A 38 10.34 5.16 10.29
C VAL A 38 11.47 4.43 9.55
N ASP A 39 12.47 5.16 9.05
CA ASP A 39 13.53 4.65 8.16
C ASP A 39 12.99 3.88 6.94
N GLY A 40 11.85 4.34 6.43
CA GLY A 40 11.22 3.80 5.23
C GLY A 40 11.65 4.54 3.97
N GLU A 41 11.10 4.10 2.84
CA GLU A 41 11.31 4.73 1.55
C GLU A 41 10.01 5.31 0.99
N ALA A 42 10.10 6.51 0.42
CA ALA A 42 8.97 7.18 -0.21
C ALA A 42 8.90 6.85 -1.69
N VAL A 43 7.69 6.65 -2.18
CA VAL A 43 7.41 6.31 -3.56
C VAL A 43 6.29 7.22 -4.07
N GLU A 44 6.48 7.75 -5.29
CA GLU A 44 5.44 8.53 -5.95
C GLU A 44 4.27 7.63 -6.36
N LEU A 45 3.04 8.09 -6.11
CA LEU A 45 1.84 7.37 -6.54
C LEU A 45 1.67 7.48 -8.06
N THR A 46 2.21 6.50 -8.77
CA THR A 46 1.95 6.22 -10.18
C THR A 46 1.44 4.79 -10.32
N GLN A 47 0.78 4.49 -11.43
CA GLN A 47 0.28 3.14 -11.69
C GLN A 47 1.40 2.10 -11.72
N GLU A 48 2.51 2.42 -12.38
CA GLU A 48 3.68 1.54 -12.48
C GLU A 48 4.30 1.27 -11.09
N ASN A 49 4.46 2.30 -10.28
CA ASN A 49 4.99 2.14 -8.92
C ASN A 49 4.04 1.34 -8.05
N LEU A 50 2.72 1.58 -8.13
CA LEU A 50 1.73 0.78 -7.39
C LEU A 50 1.90 -0.71 -7.69
N VAL A 51 1.93 -1.07 -8.97
CA VAL A 51 2.08 -2.47 -9.40
C VAL A 51 3.38 -3.08 -8.84
N ARG A 52 4.49 -2.38 -9.02
CA ARG A 52 5.82 -2.84 -8.59
C ARG A 52 5.92 -3.01 -7.07
N GLU A 53 5.34 -2.09 -6.31
CA GLU A 53 5.43 -2.10 -4.85
C GLU A 53 4.50 -3.15 -4.24
N ILE A 54 3.29 -3.33 -4.78
CA ILE A 54 2.36 -4.38 -4.35
C ILE A 54 2.94 -5.77 -4.63
N ALA A 55 3.61 -5.95 -5.79
CA ALA A 55 4.29 -7.20 -6.12
C ALA A 55 5.30 -7.63 -5.03
N GLN A 56 6.00 -6.67 -4.41
CA GLN A 56 7.02 -6.93 -3.39
C GLN A 56 6.50 -6.89 -1.95
N ALA A 57 5.26 -6.44 -1.73
CA ALA A 57 4.68 -6.28 -0.41
C ALA A 57 3.94 -7.54 0.07
N ASP A 58 4.02 -7.79 1.38
CA ASP A 58 3.23 -8.82 2.08
C ASP A 58 1.92 -8.22 2.64
N VAL A 59 1.97 -6.95 3.04
CA VAL A 59 0.84 -6.21 3.64
C VAL A 59 0.74 -4.86 2.96
N ILE A 60 -0.46 -4.55 2.45
CA ILE A 60 -0.82 -3.31 1.81
C ILE A 60 -1.83 -2.61 2.72
N VAL A 61 -1.53 -1.39 3.14
CA VAL A 61 -2.48 -0.56 3.91
C VAL A 61 -2.83 0.67 3.10
N SER A 62 -4.11 0.80 2.73
CA SER A 62 -4.62 2.03 2.16
C SER A 62 -5.21 2.94 3.24
N VAL A 63 -4.75 4.19 3.22
CA VAL A 63 -5.16 5.23 4.17
C VAL A 63 -5.12 6.56 3.44
N THR A 64 -5.92 6.70 2.38
CA THR A 64 -5.96 7.93 1.59
C THR A 64 -7.24 8.72 1.83
N GLY A 65 -7.24 9.96 1.36
CA GLY A 65 -8.45 10.79 1.27
C GLY A 65 -8.89 10.96 -0.18
N ALA A 66 -8.63 9.95 -1.03
CA ALA A 66 -9.00 10.00 -2.42
C ALA A 66 -10.54 10.05 -2.57
N ARG A 67 -10.99 10.65 -3.67
CA ARG A 67 -12.38 10.55 -4.10
C ARG A 67 -12.44 9.42 -5.11
N GLY A 68 -12.68 8.20 -4.64
CA GLY A 68 -12.81 6.99 -5.47
C GLY A 68 -11.69 5.98 -5.23
N ILE A 69 -11.77 4.90 -6.01
CA ILE A 69 -10.85 3.76 -5.93
C ILE A 69 -9.43 4.17 -6.34
N VAL A 70 -8.47 3.79 -5.51
CA VAL A 70 -7.03 3.90 -5.74
C VAL A 70 -6.44 2.56 -6.16
N LEU A 71 -6.97 1.46 -5.63
CA LEU A 71 -6.55 0.10 -5.96
C LEU A 71 -7.72 -0.68 -6.56
N ASP A 72 -7.72 -0.78 -7.88
CA ASP A 72 -8.65 -1.62 -8.62
C ASP A 72 -8.12 -3.05 -8.80
N GLU A 73 -9.00 -3.94 -9.26
CA GLU A 73 -8.70 -5.34 -9.50
C GLU A 73 -7.55 -5.53 -10.50
N ASP A 74 -7.57 -4.80 -11.62
CA ASP A 74 -6.55 -4.87 -12.68
C ASP A 74 -5.15 -4.55 -12.15
N THR A 75 -5.03 -3.52 -11.31
CA THR A 75 -3.77 -3.17 -10.64
C THR A 75 -3.24 -4.32 -9.81
N VAL A 76 -4.12 -4.95 -9.01
CA VAL A 76 -3.72 -6.05 -8.12
C VAL A 76 -3.34 -7.29 -8.94
N ILE A 77 -4.11 -7.64 -9.97
CA ILE A 77 -3.78 -8.75 -10.88
C ILE A 77 -2.42 -8.53 -11.54
N ALA A 78 -2.16 -7.33 -12.08
CA ALA A 78 -0.86 -7.00 -12.67
C ALA A 78 0.29 -7.13 -11.65
N SER A 79 0.03 -6.78 -10.39
CA SER A 79 1.02 -6.90 -9.30
C SER A 79 1.32 -8.36 -8.97
N LEU A 80 0.28 -9.21 -8.92
CA LEU A 80 0.43 -10.64 -8.65
C LEU A 80 1.21 -11.34 -9.77
N GLN A 81 1.03 -10.92 -11.02
CA GLN A 81 1.82 -11.45 -12.15
C GLN A 81 3.30 -11.06 -12.08
N GLN A 82 3.63 -9.95 -11.42
CA GLN A 82 5.00 -9.48 -11.20
C GLN A 82 5.63 -9.98 -9.90
N ASP A 83 4.90 -10.74 -9.08
CA ASP A 83 5.43 -11.26 -7.82
C ASP A 83 6.51 -12.31 -8.09
N LEU A 84 7.77 -11.86 -8.07
CA LEU A 84 8.96 -12.66 -8.34
C LEU A 84 9.18 -13.76 -7.29
N ASP A 85 8.71 -13.54 -6.07
CA ASP A 85 8.87 -14.45 -4.94
C ASP A 85 7.71 -15.47 -4.87
N GLN A 86 6.72 -15.36 -5.77
CA GLN A 86 5.50 -16.17 -5.80
C GLN A 86 4.81 -16.26 -4.44
N LYS A 87 4.79 -15.16 -3.69
CA LYS A 87 4.15 -15.13 -2.38
C LYS A 87 2.64 -15.23 -2.55
N LEU A 88 2.11 -16.41 -2.25
CA LEU A 88 0.71 -16.76 -2.41
C LEU A 88 -0.24 -16.13 -1.37
N ASN A 89 0.18 -15.18 -0.53
CA ASN A 89 -0.76 -14.50 0.36
C ASN A 89 -0.34 -13.05 0.55
N LYS A 90 -1.23 -12.11 0.23
CA LYS A 90 -1.07 -10.68 0.49
C LYS A 90 -2.27 -10.19 1.29
N PHE A 91 -2.02 -9.32 2.26
CA PHE A 91 -3.07 -8.74 3.10
C PHE A 91 -3.36 -7.31 2.67
N PHE A 92 -4.62 -6.99 2.40
CA PHE A 92 -5.07 -5.66 2.03
C PHE A 92 -5.94 -5.08 3.15
N ILE A 93 -5.49 -3.96 3.72
CA ILE A 93 -6.19 -3.28 4.80
C ILE A 93 -6.62 -1.92 4.29
N ASP A 94 -7.92 -1.74 4.08
CA ASP A 94 -8.49 -0.44 3.76
C ASP A 94 -8.96 0.29 5.02
N LEU A 95 -8.30 1.40 5.34
CA LEU A 95 -8.70 2.28 6.45
C LEU A 95 -9.32 3.59 5.95
N ALA A 96 -9.57 3.73 4.64
CA ALA A 96 -10.18 4.91 4.05
C ALA A 96 -11.72 4.86 4.10
N LEU A 97 -12.33 6.05 4.15
CA LEU A 97 -13.77 6.23 4.04
C LEU A 97 -14.06 7.46 3.17
N PRO A 98 -14.68 7.30 1.99
CA PRO A 98 -15.03 6.04 1.31
C PRO A 98 -13.81 5.15 1.04
N TYR A 99 -14.05 3.85 0.79
CA TYR A 99 -12.99 2.88 0.53
C TYR A 99 -12.12 3.25 -0.68
N ASP A 100 -10.82 3.03 -0.53
CA ASP A 100 -9.80 3.19 -1.57
C ASP A 100 -9.63 1.92 -2.40
N ILE A 101 -9.99 0.76 -1.86
CA ILE A 101 -9.78 -0.55 -2.47
C ILE A 101 -11.11 -1.04 -3.05
N ALA A 102 -11.09 -1.47 -4.31
CA ALA A 102 -12.25 -2.06 -4.96
C ALA A 102 -12.68 -3.35 -4.23
N VAL A 103 -13.98 -3.60 -4.10
CA VAL A 103 -14.50 -4.74 -3.33
C VAL A 103 -14.07 -6.07 -3.95
N GLU A 104 -13.98 -6.09 -5.28
CA GLU A 104 -13.58 -7.21 -6.13
C GLU A 104 -12.16 -7.70 -5.81
N VAL A 105 -11.28 -6.84 -5.31
CA VAL A 105 -9.92 -7.22 -4.87
C VAL A 105 -9.96 -8.30 -3.79
N GLY A 106 -10.96 -8.25 -2.89
CA GLY A 106 -11.12 -9.24 -1.82
C GLY A 106 -11.57 -10.62 -2.32
N GLU A 107 -12.03 -10.72 -3.57
CA GLU A 107 -12.46 -11.98 -4.20
C GLU A 107 -11.31 -12.71 -4.90
N LEU A 108 -10.17 -12.02 -5.10
CA LEU A 108 -9.01 -12.59 -5.77
C LEU A 108 -8.40 -13.73 -4.93
N PRO A 109 -7.94 -14.82 -5.59
CA PRO A 109 -7.16 -15.85 -4.92
C PRO A 109 -5.96 -15.20 -4.23
N HIS A 110 -5.56 -15.74 -3.08
CA HIS A 110 -4.33 -15.30 -2.39
C HIS A 110 -4.42 -13.88 -1.76
N ILE A 111 -5.57 -13.23 -1.82
CA ILE A 111 -5.84 -11.96 -1.14
C ILE A 111 -6.63 -12.19 0.15
N ARG A 112 -6.28 -11.43 1.19
CA ARG A 112 -6.90 -11.47 2.52
C ARG A 112 -7.16 -10.07 3.05
#